data_AF-A0A662C7L0-F1
#
_entry.id   AF-A0A662C7L0-F1
#
_cell.length_a   1.000
_cell.length_b   1.000
_cell.length_c   1.000
_cell.angle_alpha   90.00
_cell.angle_beta   90.00
_cell.angle_gamma   90.00
#
_symmetry.space_group_name_H-M   'P 1'
#
loop_
_entity.id
_entity.type
_entity.pdbx_description
1 polymer ?
#
loop_
_entity_poly.entity_id
_entity_poly.type
_entity_poly.pdbx_seq_one_letter_code
_entity_poly.pdbx_strand_id
1 'polypeptide(L)'
;MKFICTADLHIQTRTPKNRKEHNFLCVCLKKLEFILNKAKTTDSKLLIIAGDFFDTTKSTYKTTNSVLKLLNKHPHIQILVVPGQHDLNYHVSGLDNTPLGVLETAGAITILSNKHTTKINNVSFIGAGWNEEPEEKANVLIMHRMITKRGELWPGQTNYSTAHAILRKYPWAKCIITGDNHLPHSFKIKDEIDGYRHRLQINCGSLVRSTKTQINFQPRCWKIDTSNWSTKAIKIPIEPAEDVFDFVKIAIEETKEENKKEAELKIADFINTLSESDKERPNFKKILNNVVQQVKPNNNVQNIINTTMERVST
;
A
#
# COMPACT_ATOMS: atom_id res chain seq x y z
N MET A 1 17.07 -23.29 -7.29
CA MET A 1 17.06 -22.76 -5.92
C MET A 1 15.62 -22.41 -5.55
N LYS A 2 15.25 -22.45 -4.26
CA LYS A 2 13.95 -21.93 -3.79
C LYS A 2 14.17 -20.77 -2.85
N PHE A 3 13.37 -19.72 -2.95
CA PHE A 3 13.43 -18.53 -2.09
C PHE A 3 12.03 -18.05 -1.70
N ILE A 4 11.94 -17.16 -0.71
CA ILE A 4 10.69 -16.53 -0.27
C ILE A 4 10.66 -15.08 -0.73
N CYS A 5 9.49 -14.58 -1.12
CA CYS A 5 9.28 -13.15 -1.35
C CYS A 5 8.03 -12.61 -0.66
N THR A 6 8.09 -11.33 -0.32
CA THR A 6 7.04 -10.52 0.32
C THR A 6 7.21 -9.04 -0.08
N ALA A 7 6.36 -8.15 0.40
CA ALA A 7 6.43 -6.70 0.17
C ALA A 7 5.55 -6.00 1.22
N ASP A 8 5.57 -4.67 1.22
CA ASP A 8 4.57 -3.84 1.91
C ASP A 8 4.44 -4.27 3.39
N LEU A 9 5.59 -4.33 4.04
CA LEU A 9 5.70 -4.73 5.44
C LEU A 9 5.13 -3.64 6.35
N HIS A 10 5.35 -2.37 5.99
CA HIS A 10 4.86 -1.18 6.69
C HIS A 10 5.10 -1.27 8.21
N ILE A 11 6.31 -1.68 8.60
CA ILE A 11 6.64 -1.88 10.02
C ILE A 11 6.61 -0.54 10.74
N GLN A 12 5.81 -0.45 11.79
CA GLN A 12 5.62 0.76 12.58
C GLN A 12 5.21 0.47 14.02
N THR A 13 5.32 1.48 14.89
CA THR A 13 4.86 1.44 16.28
C THR A 13 3.41 1.90 16.45
N ARG A 14 2.94 2.79 15.57
CA ARG A 14 1.59 3.34 15.62
C ARG A 14 0.58 2.26 15.22
N THR A 15 -0.40 2.00 16.09
CA THR A 15 -1.51 1.12 15.77
C THR A 15 -2.41 1.79 14.71
N PRO A 16 -2.74 1.10 13.60
CA PRO A 16 -3.70 1.58 12.62
C PRO A 16 -5.06 1.92 13.26
N LYS A 17 -5.70 2.96 12.74
CA LYS A 17 -6.87 3.63 13.36
C LYS A 17 -7.98 2.68 13.80
N ASN A 18 -8.29 1.66 13.00
CA ASN A 18 -9.42 0.75 13.24
C ASN A 18 -9.03 -0.53 14.00
N ARG A 19 -7.79 -0.65 14.49
CA ARG A 19 -7.32 -1.83 15.24
C ARG A 19 -7.33 -1.56 16.75
N LYS A 20 -7.56 -2.62 17.54
CA LYS A 20 -7.61 -2.59 19.01
C LYS A 20 -6.26 -2.79 19.69
N GLU A 21 -5.28 -3.38 19.01
CA GLU A 21 -4.04 -3.82 19.66
C GLU A 21 -3.17 -2.67 20.15
N HIS A 22 -2.65 -2.79 21.37
CA HIS A 22 -1.78 -1.78 21.96
C HIS A 22 -0.31 -1.84 21.51
N ASN A 23 0.17 -3.01 21.04
CA ASN A 23 1.56 -3.20 20.61
C ASN A 23 1.65 -3.69 19.16
N PHE A 24 1.36 -2.77 18.24
CA PHE A 24 1.35 -3.09 16.81
C PHE A 24 2.72 -3.51 16.25
N LEU A 25 3.81 -2.94 16.76
CA LEU A 25 5.17 -3.33 16.37
C LEU A 25 5.41 -4.83 16.60
N CYS A 26 4.95 -5.37 17.73
CA CYS A 26 5.06 -6.81 18.02
C CYS A 26 4.30 -7.66 16.98
N VAL A 27 3.14 -7.20 16.52
CA VAL A 27 2.35 -7.88 15.48
C VAL A 27 3.12 -7.91 14.16
N CYS A 28 3.69 -6.79 13.74
CA CYS A 28 4.54 -6.71 12.54
C CYS A 28 5.73 -7.67 12.65
N LEU A 29 6.46 -7.62 13.78
CA LEU A 29 7.68 -8.43 13.98
C LEU A 29 7.39 -9.93 14.03
N LYS A 30 6.30 -10.38 14.68
CA LYS A 30 5.90 -11.80 14.68
C LYS A 30 5.63 -12.32 13.27
N LYS A 31 5.03 -11.50 12.41
CA LYS A 31 4.76 -11.87 11.01
C LYS A 31 6.03 -11.88 10.18
N LEU A 32 6.93 -10.91 10.36
CA LEU A 32 8.24 -10.93 9.71
C LEU A 32 9.07 -12.15 10.17
N GLU A 33 9.08 -12.46 11.47
CA GLU A 33 9.74 -13.64 12.02
C GLU A 33 9.17 -14.94 11.45
N PHE A 34 7.85 -15.03 11.27
CA PHE A 34 7.22 -16.15 10.55
C PHE A 34 7.77 -16.29 9.13
N ILE A 35 7.89 -15.19 8.37
CA ILE A 35 8.43 -15.20 7.00
C ILE A 35 9.91 -15.60 6.99
N LEU A 36 10.72 -15.05 7.89
CA LEU A 36 12.13 -15.42 8.07
C LEU A 36 12.27 -16.92 8.36
N ASN A 37 11.43 -17.46 9.24
CA ASN A 37 11.40 -18.90 9.51
C ASN A 37 11.02 -19.72 8.27
N LYS A 38 10.13 -19.23 7.40
CA LYS A 38 9.87 -19.88 6.11
C LYS A 38 11.07 -19.79 5.16
N ALA A 39 11.75 -18.66 5.09
CA ALA A 39 12.96 -18.50 4.26
C ALA A 39 14.08 -19.44 4.72
N LYS A 40 14.27 -19.61 6.03
CA LYS A 40 15.20 -20.56 6.64
C LYS A 40 15.00 -22.01 6.17
N THR A 41 13.76 -22.42 5.89
CA THR A 41 13.44 -23.78 5.38
C THR A 41 13.70 -23.97 3.89
N THR A 42 14.12 -22.92 3.18
CA THR A 42 14.52 -23.01 1.78
C THR A 42 16.00 -23.33 1.66
N ASP A 43 16.39 -23.96 0.56
CA ASP A 43 17.79 -24.27 0.23
C ASP A 43 18.64 -23.00 0.06
N SER A 44 18.05 -21.91 -0.47
CA SER A 44 18.80 -20.67 -0.68
C SER A 44 18.91 -19.78 0.56
N LYS A 45 18.04 -19.98 1.56
CA LYS A 45 17.90 -19.07 2.72
C LYS A 45 17.80 -17.60 2.29
N LEU A 46 17.09 -17.35 1.18
CA LEU A 46 16.91 -16.03 0.59
C LEU A 46 15.50 -15.51 0.84
N LEU A 47 15.42 -14.27 1.31
CA LEU A 47 14.19 -13.48 1.40
C LEU A 47 14.30 -12.26 0.48
N ILE A 48 13.27 -12.06 -0.35
CA ILE A 48 13.13 -10.88 -1.20
C ILE A 48 11.98 -10.02 -0.67
N ILE A 49 12.20 -8.71 -0.54
CA ILE A 49 11.19 -7.74 -0.13
C ILE A 49 11.04 -6.69 -1.21
N ALA A 50 9.87 -6.65 -1.86
CA ALA A 50 9.60 -5.72 -2.95
C ALA A 50 9.09 -4.36 -2.44
N GLY A 51 9.84 -3.72 -1.55
CA GLY A 51 9.61 -2.38 -1.02
C GLY A 51 8.60 -2.24 0.11
N ASP A 52 8.50 -1.00 0.58
CA ASP A 52 7.76 -0.53 1.75
C ASP A 52 8.06 -1.39 3.00
N PHE A 53 9.35 -1.46 3.34
CA PHE A 53 9.80 -2.16 4.55
C PHE A 53 9.26 -1.47 5.80
N PHE A 54 9.36 -0.14 5.86
CA PHE A 54 8.85 0.69 6.94
C PHE A 54 7.64 1.51 6.47
N ASP A 55 6.73 1.85 7.39
CA ASP A 55 5.59 2.73 7.09
C ASP A 55 6.03 4.18 6.81
N THR A 56 7.23 4.57 7.24
CA THR A 56 7.75 5.92 7.04
C THR A 56 9.25 5.98 7.31
N THR A 57 9.95 6.89 6.62
CA THR A 57 11.34 7.25 6.93
C THR A 57 11.52 7.86 8.33
N LYS A 58 10.45 8.37 8.94
CA LYS A 58 10.47 8.91 10.31
C LYS A 58 10.18 7.86 11.38
N SER A 59 10.47 6.60 11.11
CA SER A 59 10.26 5.52 12.08
C SER A 59 11.08 5.77 13.34
N THR A 60 10.49 5.47 14.50
CA THR A 60 11.19 5.62 15.78
C THR A 60 12.42 4.72 15.85
N TYR A 61 13.46 5.12 16.60
CA TYR A 61 14.62 4.26 16.87
C TYR A 61 14.22 2.90 17.44
N LYS A 62 13.14 2.84 18.25
CA LYS A 62 12.59 1.58 18.76
C LYS A 62 12.18 0.64 17.62
N THR A 63 11.54 1.15 16.57
CA THR A 63 11.15 0.37 15.38
C THR A 63 12.38 -0.21 14.71
N THR A 64 13.34 0.65 14.33
CA THR A 64 14.56 0.26 13.61
C THR A 64 15.39 -0.73 14.43
N ASN A 65 15.62 -0.47 15.71
CA ASN A 65 16.38 -1.35 16.60
C ASN A 65 15.70 -2.70 16.79
N SER A 66 14.35 -2.74 16.87
CA SER A 66 13.62 -4.00 17.02
C SER A 66 13.67 -4.85 15.76
N VAL A 67 13.61 -4.22 14.58
CA VAL A 67 13.81 -4.89 13.29
C VAL A 67 15.23 -5.41 13.19
N LEU A 68 16.25 -4.58 13.39
CA LEU A 68 17.66 -4.98 13.33
C LEU A 68 17.95 -6.14 14.29
N LYS A 69 17.44 -6.06 15.54
CA LYS A 69 17.56 -7.15 16.52
C LYS A 69 16.90 -8.45 16.02
N LEU A 70 15.74 -8.37 15.36
CA LEU A 70 15.11 -9.54 14.77
C LEU A 70 15.97 -10.11 13.62
N LEU A 71 16.42 -9.27 12.68
CA LEU A 71 17.25 -9.71 11.56
C LEU A 71 18.56 -10.36 12.03
N ASN A 72 19.20 -9.81 13.07
CA ASN A 72 20.42 -10.36 13.66
C ASN A 72 20.24 -11.73 14.33
N LYS A 73 19.01 -12.14 14.67
CA LYS A 73 18.71 -13.52 15.11
C LYS A 73 18.69 -14.52 13.95
N HIS A 74 18.63 -14.03 12.72
CA HIS A 74 18.58 -14.81 11.48
C HIS A 74 19.76 -14.49 10.54
N PRO A 75 21.04 -14.53 11.01
CA PRO A 75 22.19 -14.05 10.24
C PRO A 75 22.51 -14.91 9.00
N HIS A 76 21.89 -16.09 8.89
CA HIS A 76 22.04 -17.02 7.77
C HIS A 76 21.02 -16.78 6.66
N ILE A 77 20.12 -15.80 6.82
CA ILE A 77 19.13 -15.44 5.81
C ILE A 77 19.65 -14.21 5.07
N GLN A 78 19.92 -14.36 3.78
CA GLN A 78 20.22 -13.21 2.92
C GLN A 78 18.91 -12.49 2.58
N ILE A 79 18.89 -11.17 2.75
CA ILE A 79 17.70 -10.35 2.51
C ILE A 79 18.01 -9.35 1.41
N LEU A 80 17.30 -9.46 0.29
CA LEU A 80 17.37 -8.51 -0.82
C LEU A 80 16.12 -7.63 -0.81
N VAL A 81 16.31 -6.32 -0.96
CA VAL A 81 15.22 -5.33 -0.87
C VAL A 81 15.34 -4.34 -2.01
N VAL A 82 14.21 -3.84 -2.52
CA VAL A 82 14.17 -2.57 -3.27
C VAL A 82 13.42 -1.56 -2.42
N PRO A 83 13.77 -0.26 -2.43
CA PRO A 83 13.03 0.73 -1.66
C PRO A 83 11.64 0.95 -2.26
N GLY A 84 10.61 0.97 -1.41
CA GLY A 84 9.29 1.48 -1.80
C GLY A 84 9.15 2.98 -1.52
N GLN A 85 8.02 3.59 -1.86
CA GLN A 85 7.83 5.02 -1.63
C GLN A 85 7.95 5.40 -0.15
N HIS A 86 7.49 4.55 0.78
CA HIS A 86 7.50 4.87 2.22
C HIS A 86 8.91 4.79 2.83
N ASP A 87 9.82 4.08 2.16
CA ASP A 87 11.22 3.95 2.56
C ASP A 87 12.09 5.15 2.11
N LEU A 88 11.59 6.00 1.22
CA LEU A 88 12.32 7.13 0.63
C LEU A 88 11.89 8.48 1.21
N ASN A 89 12.85 9.38 1.39
CA ASN A 89 12.54 10.74 1.82
C ASN A 89 11.74 11.47 0.75
N TYR A 90 10.62 12.06 1.16
CA TYR A 90 9.65 12.75 0.29
C TYR A 90 9.13 11.90 -0.88
N HIS A 91 9.23 10.56 -0.80
CA HIS A 91 8.87 9.65 -1.90
C HIS A 91 9.65 9.89 -3.21
N VAL A 92 10.84 10.49 -3.13
CA VAL A 92 11.68 10.80 -4.30
C VAL A 92 12.98 10.00 -4.30
N SER A 93 13.84 10.22 -3.30
CA SER A 93 15.17 9.59 -3.23
C SER A 93 15.77 9.73 -1.84
N GLY A 94 16.93 9.09 -1.63
CA GLY A 94 17.74 9.26 -0.43
C GLY A 94 17.42 8.24 0.65
N LEU A 95 18.42 7.41 0.96
CA LEU A 95 18.37 6.36 1.98
C LEU A 95 19.28 6.66 3.18
N ASP A 96 20.25 7.56 3.01
CA ASP A 96 21.30 7.88 4.00
C ASP A 96 20.76 8.22 5.39
N ASN A 97 19.56 8.80 5.45
CA ASN A 97 18.88 9.12 6.71
C ASN A 97 17.49 8.47 6.78
N THR A 98 17.42 7.17 6.48
CA THR A 98 16.20 6.38 6.63
C THR A 98 16.46 5.09 7.41
N PRO A 99 15.44 4.51 8.05
CA PRO A 99 15.55 3.21 8.72
C PRO A 99 16.06 2.11 7.78
N LEU A 100 15.68 2.15 6.50
CA LEU A 100 16.12 1.19 5.51
C LEU A 100 17.63 1.32 5.24
N GLY A 101 18.14 2.55 5.06
CA GLY A 101 19.58 2.80 4.90
C GLY A 101 20.39 2.42 6.14
N VAL A 102 19.83 2.57 7.35
CA VAL A 102 20.46 2.05 8.59
C VAL A 102 20.59 0.54 8.55
N LEU A 103 19.57 -0.19 8.11
CA LEU A 103 19.64 -1.66 7.99
C LEU A 103 20.69 -2.10 6.95
N GLU A 104 20.77 -1.39 5.82
CA GLU A 104 21.77 -1.65 4.80
C GLU A 104 23.20 -1.38 5.31
N THR A 105 23.41 -0.22 5.93
CA THR A 105 24.71 0.16 6.52
C THR A 105 25.16 -0.82 7.59
N ALA A 106 24.22 -1.36 8.37
CA ALA A 106 24.49 -2.39 9.37
C ALA A 106 24.76 -3.79 8.77
N GLY A 107 24.66 -3.95 7.45
CA GLY A 107 24.84 -5.24 6.75
C GLY A 107 23.69 -6.23 6.97
N ALA A 108 22.54 -5.77 7.49
CA ALA A 108 21.40 -6.65 7.80
C ALA A 108 20.54 -6.96 6.57
N ILE A 109 20.62 -6.12 5.53
CA ILE A 109 19.96 -6.28 4.24
C ILE A 109 20.90 -5.82 3.12
N THR A 110 20.57 -6.19 1.87
CA THR A 110 21.19 -5.64 0.67
C THR A 110 20.13 -4.96 -0.18
N ILE A 111 20.31 -3.68 -0.51
CA ILE A 111 19.42 -2.99 -1.43
C ILE A 111 19.87 -3.30 -2.86
N LEU A 112 18.93 -3.77 -3.68
CA LEU A 112 19.18 -4.09 -5.08
C LEU A 112 19.19 -2.83 -5.93
N SER A 113 20.20 -2.71 -6.78
CA SER A 113 20.33 -1.64 -7.76
C SER A 113 19.49 -1.92 -9.01
N ASN A 114 19.05 -0.84 -9.67
CA ASN A 114 18.49 -0.88 -11.01
C ASN A 114 19.55 -0.91 -12.13
N LYS A 115 20.82 -0.72 -11.79
CA LYS A 115 21.94 -0.66 -12.74
C LYS A 115 22.80 -1.90 -12.77
N HIS A 116 22.74 -2.72 -11.73
CA HIS A 116 23.63 -3.86 -11.58
C HIS A 116 22.88 -5.10 -11.13
N THR A 117 23.14 -6.20 -11.81
CA THR A 117 22.62 -7.50 -11.41
C THR A 117 23.38 -8.11 -10.24
N THR A 118 22.64 -8.59 -9.24
CA THR A 118 23.15 -9.43 -8.15
C THR A 118 22.97 -10.89 -8.53
N LYS A 119 24.04 -11.70 -8.48
CA LYS A 119 23.97 -13.14 -8.76
C LYS A 119 24.03 -13.94 -7.46
N ILE A 120 23.07 -14.85 -7.28
CA ILE A 120 23.09 -15.84 -6.20
C ILE A 120 22.92 -17.21 -6.85
N ASN A 121 23.93 -18.06 -6.70
CA ASN A 121 24.06 -19.30 -7.48
C ASN A 121 23.92 -19.01 -8.99
N ASN A 122 23.04 -19.75 -9.69
CA ASN A 122 22.81 -19.61 -11.13
C ASN A 122 21.63 -18.69 -11.48
N VAL A 123 21.22 -17.81 -10.55
CA VAL A 123 20.08 -16.91 -10.75
C VAL A 123 20.53 -15.47 -10.56
N SER A 124 20.25 -14.62 -11.55
CA SER A 124 20.47 -13.18 -11.46
C SER A 124 19.20 -12.44 -11.01
N PHE A 125 19.40 -11.43 -10.18
CA PHE A 125 18.39 -10.54 -9.61
C PHE A 125 18.72 -9.10 -9.97
N ILE A 126 17.70 -8.30 -10.26
CA ILE A 126 17.82 -6.85 -10.41
C ILE A 126 16.66 -6.15 -9.71
N GLY A 127 16.93 -5.00 -9.10
CA GLY A 127 15.94 -4.19 -8.41
C GLY A 127 15.47 -3.02 -9.27
N ALA A 128 14.25 -2.57 -9.06
CA ALA A 128 13.80 -1.25 -9.49
C ALA A 128 12.88 -0.74 -8.38
N GLY A 129 13.41 0.14 -7.52
CA GLY A 129 12.63 0.75 -6.45
C GLY A 129 11.50 1.63 -6.96
N TRP A 130 10.92 2.39 -6.06
CA TRP A 130 9.90 3.37 -6.41
C TRP A 130 10.41 4.35 -7.48
N ASN A 131 9.62 4.54 -8.55
CA ASN A 131 9.95 5.39 -9.70
C ASN A 131 11.25 5.02 -10.47
N GLU A 132 11.79 3.82 -10.28
CA GLU A 132 12.93 3.33 -11.05
C GLU A 132 12.51 2.36 -12.17
N GLU A 133 13.38 2.24 -13.17
CA GLU A 133 13.28 1.26 -14.23
C GLU A 133 14.59 0.46 -14.29
N PRO A 134 14.55 -0.86 -14.56
CA PRO A 134 15.77 -1.66 -14.66
C PRO A 134 16.58 -1.29 -15.90
N GLU A 135 17.88 -1.05 -15.72
CA GLU A 135 18.83 -0.74 -16.80
C GLU A 135 19.56 -1.99 -17.30
N GLU A 136 19.57 -3.08 -16.52
CA GLU A 136 20.12 -4.39 -16.90
C GLU A 136 19.04 -5.49 -16.95
N LYS A 137 19.38 -6.63 -17.57
CA LYS A 137 18.52 -7.81 -17.66
C LYS A 137 18.90 -8.86 -16.62
N ALA A 138 17.91 -9.48 -15.99
CA ALA A 138 18.11 -10.52 -14.99
C ALA A 138 17.06 -11.65 -15.09
N ASN A 139 17.28 -12.78 -14.42
CA ASN A 139 16.24 -13.80 -14.35
C ASN A 139 15.04 -13.34 -13.51
N VAL A 140 15.31 -12.59 -12.44
CA VAL A 140 14.30 -12.08 -11.50
C VAL A 140 14.37 -10.56 -11.44
N LEU A 141 13.25 -9.90 -11.70
CA LEU A 141 13.08 -8.46 -11.54
C LEU A 141 12.22 -8.19 -10.29
N ILE A 142 12.72 -7.37 -9.39
CA ILE A 142 12.00 -6.94 -8.19
C ILE A 142 11.61 -5.48 -8.40
N MET A 143 10.33 -5.13 -8.22
CA MET A 143 9.86 -3.76 -8.40
C MET A 143 8.94 -3.29 -7.27
N HIS A 144 8.94 -2.00 -7.00
CA HIS A 144 7.89 -1.38 -6.18
C HIS A 144 7.01 -0.49 -7.07
N ARG A 145 5.87 -1.03 -7.52
CA ARG A 145 4.97 -0.37 -8.48
C ARG A 145 3.57 -0.98 -8.44
N MET A 146 2.55 -0.14 -8.58
CA MET A 146 1.15 -0.54 -8.68
C MET A 146 0.89 -1.47 -9.87
N ILE A 147 1.04 -2.78 -9.64
CA ILE A 147 0.69 -3.83 -10.60
C ILE A 147 -0.62 -4.46 -10.19
N THR A 148 -1.57 -4.55 -11.11
CA THR A 148 -2.86 -5.22 -10.90
C THR A 148 -2.94 -6.50 -11.70
N LYS A 149 -3.82 -7.42 -11.32
CA LYS A 149 -3.92 -8.71 -12.01
C LYS A 149 -4.46 -8.59 -13.45
N ARG A 150 -5.52 -7.79 -13.67
CA ARG A 150 -6.25 -7.73 -14.94
C ARG A 150 -6.80 -6.35 -15.34
N GLY A 151 -6.80 -5.36 -14.44
CA GLY A 151 -7.44 -4.06 -14.69
C GLY A 151 -7.38 -3.17 -13.46
N GLU A 152 -8.11 -2.07 -13.47
CA GLU A 152 -8.22 -1.18 -12.31
C GLU A 152 -8.78 -1.90 -11.08
N LEU A 153 -8.37 -1.44 -9.90
CA LEU A 153 -8.89 -1.93 -8.62
C LEU A 153 -10.14 -1.16 -8.17
N TRP A 154 -10.29 0.07 -8.63
CA TRP A 154 -11.44 0.92 -8.40
C TRP A 154 -11.69 1.82 -9.62
N PRO A 155 -12.93 2.29 -9.82
CA PRO A 155 -13.28 3.12 -10.98
C PRO A 155 -12.41 4.37 -11.08
N GLY A 156 -11.82 4.59 -12.26
CA GLY A 156 -11.04 5.79 -12.57
C GLY A 156 -9.58 5.73 -12.13
N GLN A 157 -9.06 4.54 -11.80
CA GLN A 157 -7.63 4.39 -11.51
C GLN A 157 -6.80 4.55 -12.78
N THR A 158 -5.88 5.51 -12.83
CA THR A 158 -5.07 5.80 -14.04
C THR A 158 -3.61 5.36 -13.95
N ASN A 159 -3.06 5.23 -12.75
CA ASN A 159 -1.63 4.96 -12.52
C ASN A 159 -1.39 3.50 -12.11
N TYR A 160 -1.61 2.56 -13.02
CA TYR A 160 -1.28 1.15 -12.80
C TYR A 160 -0.78 0.47 -14.07
N SER A 161 -0.22 -0.73 -13.92
CA SER A 161 0.03 -1.64 -15.05
C SER A 161 -0.52 -3.02 -14.73
N THR A 162 -0.99 -3.75 -15.74
CA THR A 162 -1.45 -5.12 -15.51
C THR A 162 -0.29 -6.10 -15.46
N ALA A 163 -0.47 -7.22 -14.77
CA ALA A 163 0.50 -8.30 -14.72
C ALA A 163 0.86 -8.85 -16.12
N HIS A 164 -0.10 -8.85 -17.05
CA HIS A 164 0.18 -9.19 -18.45
C HIS A 164 1.05 -8.14 -19.15
N ALA A 165 0.71 -6.85 -18.99
CA ALA A 165 1.48 -5.76 -19.59
C ALA A 165 2.93 -5.71 -19.07
N ILE A 166 3.14 -5.90 -17.77
CA ILE A 166 4.48 -5.84 -17.19
C ILE A 166 5.37 -7.01 -17.65
N LEU A 167 4.79 -8.22 -17.78
CA LEU A 167 5.51 -9.36 -18.35
C LEU A 167 5.85 -9.12 -19.83
N ARG A 168 4.98 -8.47 -20.60
CA ARG A 168 5.30 -8.09 -21.99
C ARG A 168 6.37 -7.01 -22.08
N LYS A 169 6.37 -6.05 -21.16
CA LYS A 169 7.36 -4.97 -21.10
C LYS A 169 8.78 -5.49 -20.82
N TYR A 170 8.92 -6.49 -19.95
CA TYR A 170 10.22 -7.10 -19.63
C TYR A 170 10.25 -8.57 -20.07
N PRO A 171 10.35 -8.85 -21.37
CA PRO A 171 10.23 -10.21 -21.88
C PRO A 171 11.36 -11.15 -21.41
N TRP A 172 12.50 -10.57 -21.03
CA TRP A 172 13.68 -11.25 -20.52
C TRP A 172 13.53 -11.78 -19.08
N ALA A 173 12.59 -11.24 -18.29
CA ALA A 173 12.42 -11.63 -16.89
C ALA A 173 11.60 -12.92 -16.78
N LYS A 174 12.15 -13.96 -16.15
CA LYS A 174 11.42 -15.22 -15.90
C LYS A 174 10.42 -15.05 -14.76
N CYS A 175 10.76 -14.22 -13.78
CA CYS A 175 9.92 -13.87 -12.65
C CYS A 175 9.98 -12.38 -12.37
N ILE A 176 8.82 -11.75 -12.20
CA ILE A 176 8.69 -10.36 -11.74
C ILE A 176 7.98 -10.36 -10.38
N ILE A 177 8.58 -9.77 -9.36
CA ILE A 177 8.06 -9.69 -8.00
C ILE A 177 7.76 -8.23 -7.70
N THR A 178 6.53 -7.92 -7.29
CA THR A 178 6.08 -6.55 -7.08
C THR A 178 5.45 -6.29 -5.71
N GLY A 179 5.64 -5.06 -5.20
CA GLY A 179 4.92 -4.47 -4.07
C GLY A 179 3.98 -3.33 -4.50
N ASP A 180 3.67 -2.40 -3.59
CA ASP A 180 2.79 -1.21 -3.73
C ASP A 180 1.29 -1.55 -3.80
N ASN A 181 0.92 -2.55 -4.60
CA ASN A 181 -0.44 -3.07 -4.54
C ASN A 181 -0.60 -3.98 -3.31
N HIS A 182 -1.38 -3.55 -2.32
CA HIS A 182 -1.63 -4.34 -1.11
C HIS A 182 -2.45 -5.62 -1.34
N LEU A 183 -3.01 -5.87 -2.54
CA LEU A 183 -3.75 -7.09 -2.88
C LEU A 183 -2.85 -8.16 -3.53
N PRO A 184 -2.60 -9.30 -2.85
CA PRO A 184 -1.70 -10.31 -3.36
C PRO A 184 -2.31 -11.07 -4.53
N HIS A 185 -1.52 -11.29 -5.57
CA HIS A 185 -1.92 -12.13 -6.68
C HIS A 185 -0.71 -12.74 -7.36
N SER A 186 -0.97 -13.75 -8.19
CA SER A 186 0.00 -14.27 -9.14
C SER A 186 -0.63 -14.38 -10.52
N PHE A 187 0.21 -14.22 -11.52
CA PHE A 187 -0.17 -14.29 -12.92
C PHE A 187 0.90 -15.04 -13.70
N LYS A 188 0.47 -16.01 -14.51
CA LYS A 188 1.37 -16.81 -15.34
C LYS A 188 0.95 -16.68 -16.78
N ILE A 189 1.92 -16.49 -17.66
CA ILE A 189 1.71 -16.65 -19.10
C ILE A 189 2.29 -17.99 -19.54
N LYS A 190 1.62 -18.64 -20.49
CA LYS A 190 2.09 -19.88 -21.10
C LYS A 190 2.85 -19.64 -22.41
N ASP A 191 2.78 -18.43 -22.95
CA ASP A 191 3.37 -18.07 -24.23
C ASP A 191 4.89 -18.24 -24.20
N GLU A 192 5.43 -18.81 -25.26
CA GLU A 192 6.86 -18.95 -25.50
C GLU A 192 7.34 -17.65 -26.17
N ILE A 193 8.08 -16.83 -25.41
CA ILE A 193 8.72 -15.61 -25.91
C ILE A 193 10.21 -15.74 -25.57
N ASP A 194 11.08 -15.56 -26.57
CA ASP A 194 12.54 -15.69 -26.45
C ASP A 194 13.02 -17.04 -25.86
N GLY A 195 12.33 -18.13 -26.20
CA GLY A 195 12.68 -19.51 -25.78
C GLY A 195 12.31 -19.86 -24.34
N TYR A 196 11.60 -18.98 -23.61
CA TYR A 196 11.12 -19.28 -22.26
C TYR A 196 9.65 -19.67 -22.24
N ARG A 197 9.37 -20.91 -21.81
CA ARG A 197 8.03 -21.34 -21.40
C ARG A 197 7.81 -21.00 -19.92
N HIS A 198 6.63 -20.46 -19.61
CA HIS A 198 6.16 -20.19 -18.24
C HIS A 198 6.88 -19.06 -17.49
N ARG A 199 6.56 -17.81 -17.84
CA ARG A 199 6.94 -16.64 -17.03
C ARG A 199 5.89 -16.31 -15.98
N LEU A 200 6.35 -15.72 -14.88
CA LEU A 200 5.54 -15.47 -13.69
C LEU A 200 5.64 -14.00 -13.26
N GLN A 201 4.50 -13.41 -12.93
CA GLN A 201 4.44 -12.22 -12.11
C GLN A 201 3.78 -12.56 -10.77
N ILE A 202 4.34 -12.03 -9.68
CA ILE A 202 3.81 -12.13 -8.33
C ILE A 202 3.70 -10.73 -7.77
N ASN A 203 2.52 -10.39 -7.25
CA ASN A 203 2.35 -9.27 -6.36
C ASN A 203 2.19 -9.79 -4.92
N CYS A 204 3.04 -9.32 -4.03
CA CYS A 204 3.14 -9.88 -2.68
C CYS A 204 2.01 -9.43 -1.75
N GLY A 205 1.45 -8.24 -1.96
CA GLY A 205 0.44 -7.66 -1.07
C GLY A 205 1.00 -7.27 0.30
N SER A 206 0.15 -6.69 1.15
CA SER A 206 0.57 -6.20 2.47
C SER A 206 0.76 -7.30 3.50
N LEU A 207 1.67 -7.06 4.45
CA LEU A 207 1.95 -7.97 5.57
C LEU A 207 0.79 -8.04 6.59
N VAL A 208 0.11 -6.92 6.77
CA VAL A 208 -0.86 -6.67 7.84
C VAL A 208 -2.19 -6.17 7.29
N ARG A 209 -3.25 -6.35 8.09
CA ARG A 209 -4.59 -5.78 7.84
C ARG A 209 -4.68 -4.40 8.51
N SER A 210 -4.30 -3.34 7.82
CA SER A 210 -4.18 -2.00 8.41
C SER A 210 -5.47 -1.19 8.36
N THR A 211 -6.36 -1.47 7.41
CA THR A 211 -7.58 -0.68 7.17
C THR A 211 -8.85 -1.51 7.35
N LYS A 212 -10.01 -0.83 7.52
CA LYS A 212 -11.33 -1.49 7.57
C LYS A 212 -11.64 -2.32 6.30
N THR A 213 -11.14 -1.89 5.14
CA THR A 213 -11.29 -2.64 3.87
C THR A 213 -10.51 -3.96 3.86
N GLN A 214 -9.60 -4.18 4.80
CA GLN A 214 -8.78 -5.38 4.92
C GLN A 214 -9.28 -6.35 6.00
N ILE A 215 -10.49 -6.21 6.56
CA ILE A 215 -11.03 -7.13 7.58
C ILE A 215 -10.90 -8.60 7.17
N ASN A 216 -11.31 -8.92 5.93
CA ASN A 216 -11.28 -10.28 5.36
C ASN A 216 -9.99 -10.59 4.59
N PHE A 217 -9.01 -9.69 4.62
CA PHE A 217 -7.76 -9.85 3.88
C PHE A 217 -6.89 -10.94 4.52
N GLN A 218 -6.37 -11.85 3.68
CA GLN A 218 -5.41 -12.88 4.10
C GLN A 218 -4.01 -12.53 3.56
N PRO A 219 -3.11 -12.00 4.41
CA PRO A 219 -1.71 -11.77 4.04
C PRO A 219 -1.04 -13.08 3.65
N ARG A 220 -0.11 -13.00 2.69
CA ARG A 220 0.66 -14.14 2.21
C ARG A 220 2.06 -13.72 1.81
N CYS A 221 3.02 -14.62 2.00
CA CYS A 221 4.29 -14.57 1.27
C CYS A 221 4.29 -15.66 0.20
N TRP A 222 5.26 -15.63 -0.70
CA TRP A 222 5.34 -16.58 -1.81
C TRP A 222 6.65 -17.34 -1.77
N LYS A 223 6.57 -18.65 -1.96
CA LYS A 223 7.75 -19.50 -2.22
C LYS A 223 7.89 -19.70 -3.71
N ILE A 224 9.06 -19.40 -4.26
CA ILE A 224 9.37 -19.58 -5.67
C ILE A 224 10.41 -20.68 -5.83
N ASP A 225 10.23 -21.56 -6.81
CA ASP A 225 11.20 -22.57 -7.22
C ASP A 225 11.73 -22.23 -8.61
N THR A 226 13.02 -21.94 -8.72
CA THR A 226 13.64 -21.51 -9.99
C THR A 226 13.97 -22.66 -10.94
N SER A 227 13.82 -23.92 -10.53
CA SER A 227 14.01 -25.08 -11.42
C SER A 227 12.93 -25.15 -12.50
N ASN A 228 11.72 -24.73 -12.17
CA ASN A 228 10.55 -24.77 -13.04
C ASN A 228 9.69 -23.49 -12.98
N TRP A 229 10.18 -22.44 -12.32
CA TRP A 229 9.51 -21.15 -12.11
C TRP A 229 8.09 -21.30 -11.53
N SER A 230 7.91 -22.30 -10.67
CA SER A 230 6.67 -22.50 -9.94
C SER A 230 6.61 -21.63 -8.68
N THR A 231 5.39 -21.42 -8.19
CA THR A 231 5.13 -20.60 -7.01
C THR A 231 4.06 -21.21 -6.13
N LYS A 232 4.21 -21.05 -4.82
CA LYS A 232 3.24 -21.46 -3.80
C LYS A 232 3.01 -20.30 -2.83
N ALA A 233 1.75 -19.89 -2.69
CA ALA A 233 1.33 -18.96 -1.65
C ALA A 233 1.43 -19.61 -0.27
N ILE A 234 2.00 -18.90 0.69
CA ILE A 234 2.06 -19.28 2.10
C ILE A 234 1.25 -18.25 2.86
N LYS A 235 0.12 -18.68 3.45
CA LYS A 235 -0.70 -17.83 4.30
C LYS A 235 0.10 -17.44 5.55
N ILE A 236 0.12 -16.16 5.87
CA ILE A 236 0.70 -15.65 7.10
C ILE A 236 -0.38 -15.74 8.18
N PRO A 237 -0.07 -16.27 9.38
CA PRO A 237 -1.05 -16.37 10.47
C PRO A 237 -1.69 -15.02 10.78
N ILE A 238 -3.01 -15.03 10.99
CA ILE A 238 -3.80 -13.88 11.43
C ILE A 238 -4.66 -14.31 12.61
N GLU A 239 -4.86 -13.39 13.54
CA GLU A 239 -5.88 -13.53 14.57
C GLU A 239 -7.28 -13.31 13.95
N PRO A 240 -8.36 -13.76 14.60
CA PRO A 240 -9.73 -13.42 14.20
C PRO A 240 -9.94 -11.91 14.05
N ALA A 241 -10.92 -11.50 13.23
CA ALA A 241 -11.12 -10.09 12.94
C ALA A 241 -11.64 -9.33 14.17
N GLU A 242 -12.51 -9.96 14.94
CA GLU A 242 -13.11 -9.52 16.21
C GLU A 242 -12.08 -9.15 17.28
N ASP A 243 -10.95 -9.86 17.31
CA ASP A 243 -9.84 -9.64 18.25
C ASP A 243 -8.91 -8.51 17.79
N VAL A 244 -8.94 -8.19 16.49
CA VAL A 244 -8.02 -7.25 15.87
C VAL A 244 -8.66 -5.88 15.64
N PHE A 245 -9.90 -5.85 15.18
CA PHE A 245 -10.59 -4.65 14.73
C PHE A 245 -11.61 -4.14 15.73
N ASP A 246 -11.67 -2.81 15.86
CA ASP A 246 -12.69 -2.09 16.62
C ASP A 246 -13.93 -1.87 15.77
N PHE A 247 -14.81 -2.87 15.75
CA PHE A 247 -16.07 -2.83 15.02
C PHE A 247 -17.02 -1.73 15.49
N VAL A 248 -16.97 -1.33 16.77
CA VAL A 248 -17.78 -0.22 17.27
C VAL A 248 -17.30 1.09 16.64
N LYS A 249 -15.98 1.32 16.67
CA LYS A 249 -15.37 2.48 16.04
C LYS A 249 -15.59 2.51 14.53
N ILE A 250 -15.47 1.37 13.86
CA ILE A 250 -15.71 1.25 12.41
C ILE A 250 -17.15 1.65 12.08
N ALA A 251 -18.14 1.11 12.80
CA ALA A 251 -19.55 1.44 12.60
C ALA A 251 -19.82 2.95 12.79
N ILE A 252 -19.26 3.55 13.85
CA ILE A 252 -19.38 5.01 14.09
C ILE A 252 -18.79 5.83 12.93
N GLU A 253 -17.65 5.39 12.39
CA GLU A 253 -16.99 6.07 11.26
C GLU A 253 -17.80 5.93 9.96
N GLU A 254 -18.39 4.77 9.72
CA GLU A 254 -19.26 4.53 8.56
C GLU A 254 -20.51 5.40 8.60
N THR A 255 -21.19 5.47 9.73
CA THR A 255 -22.35 6.38 9.90
C THR A 255 -21.96 7.84 9.68
N LYS A 256 -20.77 8.27 10.16
CA LYS A 256 -20.28 9.63 9.90
C LYS A 256 -19.99 9.89 8.42
N GLU A 257 -19.41 8.93 7.72
CA GLU A 257 -19.16 9.00 6.28
C GLU A 257 -20.46 9.08 5.47
N GLU A 258 -21.47 8.29 5.85
CA GLU A 258 -22.81 8.32 5.25
C GLU A 258 -23.50 9.67 5.45
N ASN A 259 -23.55 10.17 6.69
CA ASN A 259 -24.11 11.48 7.00
C ASN A 259 -23.41 12.61 6.25
N LYS A 260 -22.08 12.51 6.06
CA LYS A 260 -21.30 13.49 5.30
C LYS A 260 -21.68 13.46 3.82
N LYS A 261 -21.79 12.28 3.21
CA LYS A 261 -22.22 12.13 1.81
C LYS A 261 -23.64 12.67 1.60
N GLU A 262 -24.54 12.40 2.53
CA GLU A 262 -25.91 12.93 2.48
C GLU A 262 -25.92 14.46 2.56
N ALA A 263 -25.10 15.05 3.44
CA ALA A 263 -24.95 16.50 3.52
C ALA A 263 -24.33 17.10 2.23
N GLU A 264 -23.32 16.45 1.65
CA GLU A 264 -22.70 16.87 0.39
C GLU A 264 -23.71 16.82 -0.79
N LEU A 265 -24.55 15.78 -0.85
CA LEU A 265 -25.65 15.69 -1.84
C LEU A 265 -26.66 16.82 -1.65
N LYS A 266 -27.11 17.09 -0.41
CA LYS A 266 -28.03 18.19 -0.13
C LYS A 266 -27.44 19.55 -0.51
N ILE A 267 -26.14 19.77 -0.30
CA ILE A 267 -25.45 20.99 -0.73
C ILE A 267 -25.40 21.07 -2.26
N ALA A 268 -25.09 19.97 -2.95
CA ALA A 268 -25.06 19.92 -4.41
C ALA A 268 -26.46 20.20 -5.01
N ASP A 269 -27.51 19.59 -4.47
CA ASP A 269 -28.90 19.83 -4.88
C ASP A 269 -29.32 21.28 -4.65
N PHE A 270 -28.90 21.87 -3.52
CA PHE A 270 -29.13 23.29 -3.25
C PHE A 270 -28.44 24.19 -4.29
N ILE A 271 -27.17 23.92 -4.62
CA ILE A 271 -26.42 24.65 -5.66
C ILE A 271 -27.10 24.51 -7.03
N ASN A 272 -27.55 23.30 -7.39
CA ASN A 272 -28.23 23.06 -8.66
C ASN A 272 -29.56 23.83 -8.73
N THR A 273 -30.33 23.83 -7.64
CA THR A 273 -31.59 24.61 -7.54
C THR A 273 -31.35 26.12 -7.72
N LEU A 274 -30.23 26.64 -7.18
CA LEU A 274 -29.84 28.04 -7.41
C LEU A 274 -29.44 28.29 -8.86
N SER A 275 -28.70 27.38 -9.50
CA SER A 275 -28.28 27.53 -10.89
C SER A 275 -29.42 27.43 -11.92
N GLU A 276 -30.47 26.65 -11.61
CA GLU A 276 -31.66 26.52 -12.47
C GLU A 276 -32.63 27.70 -12.32
N SER A 277 -32.58 28.41 -11.20
CA SER A 277 -33.43 29.58 -10.94
C SER A 277 -32.84 30.91 -11.46
N ASP A 278 -31.59 30.93 -11.91
CA ASP A 278 -30.89 32.12 -12.40
C ASP A 278 -30.83 32.21 -13.94
N LYS A 279 -31.98 32.45 -14.58
CA LYS A 279 -32.02 33.23 -15.84
C LYS A 279 -32.07 34.74 -15.59
N GLU A 280 -32.21 35.16 -14.33
CA GLU A 280 -32.03 36.53 -13.87
C GLU A 280 -30.99 36.53 -12.75
N ARG A 281 -30.13 37.54 -12.67
CA ARG A 281 -29.02 37.59 -11.69
C ARG A 281 -29.50 37.25 -10.27
N PRO A 282 -28.78 36.39 -9.53
CA PRO A 282 -29.19 35.98 -8.18
C PRO A 282 -29.25 37.21 -7.26
N ASN A 283 -30.44 37.49 -6.75
CA ASN A 283 -30.64 38.47 -5.71
C ASN A 283 -30.50 37.77 -4.34
N PHE A 284 -29.35 37.98 -3.69
CA PHE A 284 -29.03 37.41 -2.38
C PHE A 284 -30.15 37.57 -1.35
N LYS A 285 -30.85 38.72 -1.34
CA LYS A 285 -31.98 39.00 -0.45
C LYS A 285 -33.19 38.11 -0.75
N LYS A 286 -33.48 37.88 -2.02
CA LYS A 286 -34.57 37.00 -2.46
C LYS A 286 -34.26 35.54 -2.08
N ILE A 287 -33.03 35.10 -2.27
CA ILE A 287 -32.58 33.74 -1.94
C ILE A 287 -32.64 33.52 -0.42
N LEU A 288 -32.08 34.43 0.37
CA LEU A 288 -32.06 34.29 1.83
C LEU A 288 -33.47 34.28 2.41
N ASN A 289 -34.38 35.11 1.89
CA ASN A 289 -35.79 35.11 2.31
C ASN A 289 -36.48 33.76 2.03
N ASN A 290 -36.21 33.16 0.86
CA ASN A 290 -36.76 31.84 0.52
C ASN A 290 -36.24 30.76 1.48
N VAL A 291 -34.94 30.77 1.80
CA VAL A 291 -34.34 29.83 2.76
C VAL A 291 -34.95 29.98 4.16
N VAL A 292 -35.14 31.22 4.64
CA VAL A 292 -35.76 31.48 5.96
C VAL A 292 -37.20 30.99 6.01
N GLN A 293 -37.98 31.16 4.94
CA GLN A 293 -39.35 30.67 4.88
C GLN A 293 -39.45 29.15 4.90
N GLN A 294 -38.51 28.45 4.25
CA GLN A 294 -38.48 26.99 4.23
C GLN A 294 -37.99 26.40 5.55
N VAL A 295 -36.92 26.95 6.11
CA VAL A 295 -36.25 26.40 7.30
C VAL A 295 -36.97 26.80 8.59
N LYS A 296 -37.75 27.89 8.59
CA LYS A 296 -38.48 28.43 9.76
C LYS A 296 -37.60 28.46 11.03
N PRO A 297 -36.46 29.17 11.00
CA PRO A 297 -35.52 29.19 12.10
C PRO A 297 -36.13 29.82 13.36
N ASN A 298 -35.54 29.53 14.53
CA ASN A 298 -35.98 30.13 15.78
C ASN A 298 -35.75 31.66 15.81
N ASN A 299 -36.43 32.34 16.73
CA ASN A 299 -36.45 33.80 16.83
C ASN A 299 -35.04 34.42 16.96
N ASN A 300 -34.10 33.75 17.63
CA ASN A 300 -32.74 34.25 17.79
C ASN A 300 -31.99 34.28 16.46
N VAL A 301 -32.05 33.19 15.70
CA VAL A 301 -31.43 33.10 14.37
C VAL A 301 -32.11 34.05 13.39
N GLN A 302 -33.43 34.20 13.47
CA GLN A 302 -34.18 35.10 12.60
C GLN A 302 -33.84 36.59 12.86
N ASN A 303 -33.65 36.98 14.12
CA ASN A 303 -33.20 38.33 14.48
C ASN A 303 -31.79 38.64 13.96
N ILE A 304 -30.85 37.68 14.04
CA ILE A 304 -29.49 37.85 13.50
C ILE A 304 -29.53 38.05 11.99
N ILE A 305 -30.33 37.25 11.28
CA ILE A 305 -30.52 37.36 9.84
C ILE A 305 -31.06 38.74 9.46
N ASN A 306 -32.14 39.19 10.11
CA ASN A 306 -32.75 40.49 9.84
C ASN A 306 -31.77 41.65 10.07
N THR A 307 -31.07 41.65 11.21
CA THR A 307 -30.08 42.69 11.55
C THR A 307 -28.93 42.75 10.53
N THR A 308 -28.52 41.59 10.03
CA THR A 308 -27.45 41.51 9.02
C THR A 308 -27.94 42.03 7.66
N MET A 309 -29.19 41.75 7.29
CA MET A 309 -29.77 42.19 6.02
C MET A 309 -29.98 43.70 5.92
N GLU A 310 -30.26 44.36 7.04
CA GLU A 310 -30.30 45.83 7.10
C GLU A 310 -28.93 46.44 6.84
N ARG A 311 -27.85 45.85 7.36
CA ARG A 311 -26.46 46.34 7.19
C ARG A 311 -25.91 46.17 5.79
N VAL A 312 -26.39 45.18 5.03
CA VAL A 312 -25.94 44.91 3.65
C VAL A 312 -26.71 45.77 2.63
N SER A 313 -27.75 46.50 3.07
CA SER A 313 -28.59 47.35 2.22
C SER A 313 -28.17 48.85 2.23
N THR A 314 -27.09 49.20 2.93
CA THR A 314 -26.39 50.51 2.93
C THR A 314 -25.04 50.40 2.26
#